data_AF-A0A6I6L7X3-F1
#
_entry.id   AF-A0A6I6L7X3-F1
#
_cell.length_a   1.000
_cell.length_b   1.000
_cell.length_c   1.000
_cell.angle_alpha   90.00
_cell.angle_beta   90.00
_cell.angle_gamma   90.00
#
_symmetry.space_group_name_H-M   'P 1'
#
loop_
_entity.id
_entity.type
_entity.pdbx_description
1 polymer ?
#
loop_
_entity_poly.entity_id
_entity_poly.type
_entity_poly.pdbx_seq_one_letter_code
_entity_poly.pdbx_strand_id
1 'polypeptide(L)'
;MSASSSSKIGEAEKALDMLENDEVPATHAGTQAHGGEEHATPSALGFDATMLVALAMIVVIALALWKKVPAMIGAALDKQISGIKEQLDQATALRAEAEAIKAEYEAKAKQAATDAEAMKAAAEEEAKLIVAQAKEDATALIGRRAKAAEEKIAAAERAAIADVRAKAASAAAAAAAQLIATHHDAKADATLIDESINSLN
;
A
#
# COMPACT_ATOMS: atom_id res chain seq x y z
N MET A 1 18.10 45.72 -71.70
CA MET A 1 19.39 46.39 -71.98
C MET A 1 19.31 47.77 -71.33
N SER A 2 20.19 48.28 -70.48
CA SER A 2 21.52 47.84 -70.03
C SER A 2 21.91 48.63 -68.75
N ALA A 3 21.07 48.64 -67.71
CA ALA A 3 21.30 49.54 -66.55
C ALA A 3 21.13 48.93 -65.15
N SER A 4 20.85 47.62 -65.00
CA SER A 4 20.71 46.98 -63.68
C SER A 4 21.87 46.03 -63.32
N SER A 5 22.77 45.73 -64.27
CA SER A 5 23.91 44.83 -64.03
C SER A 5 25.13 45.53 -63.44
N SER A 6 25.30 46.85 -63.64
CA SER A 6 26.47 47.60 -63.12
C SER A 6 26.34 47.98 -61.64
N SER A 7 25.13 48.01 -61.07
CA SER A 7 24.93 48.31 -59.64
C SER A 7 25.30 47.12 -58.75
N LYS A 8 24.96 45.89 -59.18
CA LYS A 8 25.28 44.66 -58.42
C LYS A 8 26.76 44.27 -58.44
N ILE A 9 27.54 44.77 -59.41
CA ILE A 9 28.98 44.52 -59.49
C ILE A 9 29.75 45.50 -58.58
N GLY A 10 29.31 46.76 -58.48
CA GLY A 10 29.91 47.73 -57.54
C GLY A 10 29.67 47.41 -56.07
N GLU A 11 28.55 46.76 -55.74
CA GLU A 11 28.28 46.27 -54.38
C GLU A 11 29.12 45.03 -54.02
N ALA A 12 29.48 44.22 -55.02
CA ALA A 12 30.35 43.07 -54.85
C ALA A 12 31.85 43.45 -54.77
N GLU A 13 32.31 44.46 -55.52
CA GLU A 13 33.66 45.02 -55.38
C GLU A 13 33.86 45.71 -54.02
N LYS A 14 32.84 46.42 -53.52
CA LYS A 14 32.88 47.04 -52.19
C LYS A 14 32.92 46.00 -51.06
N ALA A 15 32.30 44.83 -51.26
CA ALA A 15 32.39 43.70 -50.33
C ALA A 15 33.73 42.97 -50.39
N LEU A 16 34.42 42.99 -51.54
CA LEU A 16 35.74 42.38 -51.72
C LEU A 16 36.86 43.27 -51.16
N ASP A 17 36.78 44.59 -51.37
CA ASP A 17 37.75 45.57 -50.83
C ASP A 17 37.64 45.72 -49.30
N MET A 18 36.45 45.45 -48.75
CA MET A 18 36.21 45.39 -47.30
C MET A 18 36.66 44.06 -46.66
N LEU A 19 37.08 43.07 -47.46
CA LEU A 19 37.71 41.83 -46.98
C LEU A 19 39.24 41.83 -47.11
N GLU A 20 39.84 42.79 -47.83
CA GLU A 20 41.30 42.94 -47.97
C GLU A 20 41.90 43.90 -46.91
N ASN A 21 41.08 44.72 -46.25
CA ASN A 21 41.52 45.80 -45.35
C ASN A 21 40.80 45.86 -43.99
N ASP A 22 40.55 44.71 -43.37
CA ASP A 22 40.30 44.66 -41.93
C ASP A 22 41.39 43.79 -41.29
N GLU A 23 42.51 44.44 -40.97
CA GLU A 23 43.40 43.98 -39.91
C GLU A 23 42.54 43.78 -38.67
N VAL A 24 42.07 42.54 -38.50
CA VAL A 24 41.65 42.00 -37.21
C VAL A 24 42.66 42.51 -36.18
N PRO A 25 42.25 43.16 -35.07
CA PRO A 25 43.18 43.42 -33.98
C PRO A 25 43.57 42.06 -33.41
N ALA A 26 44.56 41.45 -34.06
CA ALA A 26 45.31 40.34 -33.55
C ALA A 26 46.00 40.90 -32.32
N THR A 27 45.32 40.77 -31.19
CA THR A 27 45.95 40.75 -29.88
C THR A 27 46.76 39.47 -29.81
N HIS A 28 47.81 39.42 -30.63
CA HIS A 28 48.98 38.66 -30.35
C HIS A 28 49.46 39.18 -28.99
N ALA A 29 49.28 38.36 -27.97
CA ALA A 29 50.11 38.41 -26.78
C ALA A 29 51.56 38.19 -27.24
N GLY A 30 52.15 39.25 -27.78
CA GLY A 30 53.55 39.33 -28.08
C GLY A 30 54.26 39.26 -26.74
N THR A 31 54.78 38.09 -26.42
CA THR A 31 55.94 38.00 -25.55
C THR A 31 57.03 38.80 -26.26
N GLN A 32 57.16 40.08 -25.91
CA GLN A 32 58.41 40.79 -26.11
C GLN A 32 59.42 40.09 -25.21
N ALA A 33 60.18 39.18 -25.81
CA ALA A 33 61.51 38.91 -25.34
C ALA A 33 62.26 40.24 -25.40
N HIS A 34 62.36 40.92 -24.26
CA HIS A 34 63.31 42.00 -24.10
C HIS A 34 64.70 41.35 -24.26
N GLY A 35 65.22 41.44 -25.49
CA GLY A 35 66.63 41.24 -25.75
C GLY A 35 67.41 42.15 -24.81
N GLY A 36 68.49 41.62 -24.25
CA GLY A 36 69.33 42.32 -23.30
C GLY A 36 69.73 43.69 -23.82
N GLU A 37 69.16 44.73 -23.22
CA GLU A 37 69.81 46.02 -23.13
C GLU A 37 70.70 45.98 -21.89
N GLU A 38 71.90 46.52 -22.07
CA GLU A 38 72.93 46.61 -21.06
C GLU A 38 72.36 47.09 -19.73
N HIS A 39 72.78 46.41 -18.67
CA HIS A 39 72.56 46.81 -17.30
C HIS A 39 73.15 48.22 -17.09
N ALA A 40 72.39 49.27 -17.38
CA ALA A 40 72.50 50.49 -16.61
C ALA A 40 72.28 50.05 -15.16
N THR A 41 73.28 50.18 -14.31
CA THR A 41 73.12 49.95 -12.88
C THR A 41 72.53 51.25 -12.30
N PRO A 42 71.20 51.42 -12.13
CA PRO A 42 70.69 52.46 -11.26
C PRO A 42 71.10 52.09 -9.83
N SER A 43 72.29 52.53 -9.46
CA SER A 43 72.86 52.34 -8.13
C SER A 43 72.21 53.35 -7.19
N ALA A 44 71.11 52.98 -6.55
CA ALA A 44 70.60 53.73 -5.42
C ALA A 44 71.32 53.26 -4.16
N LEU A 45 71.97 54.19 -3.45
CA LEU A 45 72.57 53.93 -2.14
C LEU A 45 73.70 52.86 -2.11
N GLY A 46 74.47 52.70 -3.19
CA GLY A 46 75.66 51.82 -3.21
C GLY A 46 75.40 50.33 -3.43
N PHE A 47 74.16 49.92 -3.73
CA PHE A 47 73.80 48.54 -4.03
C PHE A 47 73.36 48.38 -5.50
N ASP A 48 73.68 47.24 -6.10
CA ASP A 48 73.24 46.87 -7.45
C ASP A 48 71.71 46.75 -7.52
N ALA A 49 71.12 47.05 -8.68
CA ALA A 49 69.66 47.01 -8.88
C ALA A 49 69.07 45.62 -8.58
N THR A 50 69.81 44.54 -8.90
CA THR A 50 69.38 43.17 -8.59
C THR A 50 69.32 42.90 -7.09
N MET A 51 70.22 43.50 -6.30
CA MET A 51 70.22 43.39 -4.84
C MET A 51 69.06 44.15 -4.20
N LEU A 52 68.73 45.33 -4.70
CA LEU A 52 67.55 46.09 -4.23
C LEU A 52 66.24 45.36 -4.55
N VAL A 53 66.14 44.72 -5.72
CA VAL A 53 64.98 43.88 -6.11
C VAL A 53 64.90 42.62 -5.23
N ALA A 54 66.02 41.94 -4.98
CA ALA A 54 66.06 40.79 -4.10
C ALA A 54 65.67 41.16 -2.65
N LEU A 55 66.15 42.30 -2.14
CA LEU A 55 65.77 42.81 -0.83
C LEU A 55 64.29 43.18 -0.76
N ALA A 56 63.75 43.82 -1.80
CA ALA A 56 62.31 44.11 -1.89
C ALA A 56 61.46 42.83 -1.90
N MET A 57 61.87 41.79 -2.62
CA MET A 57 61.20 40.48 -2.61
C MET A 57 61.24 39.83 -1.23
N ILE A 58 62.37 39.89 -0.52
CA ILE A 58 62.47 39.38 0.86
C ILE A 58 61.53 40.14 1.80
N VAL A 59 61.45 41.47 1.69
CA VAL A 59 60.50 42.27 2.50
C VAL A 59 59.06 41.90 2.19
N VAL A 60 58.70 41.71 0.92
CA VAL A 60 57.34 41.26 0.53
C VAL A 60 57.03 39.88 1.08
N ILE A 61 57.96 38.92 1.01
CA ILE A 61 57.78 37.57 1.56
C ILE A 61 57.65 37.64 3.09
N ALA A 62 58.49 38.42 3.77
CA ALA A 62 58.41 38.61 5.23
C ALA A 62 57.06 39.24 5.64
N LEU A 63 56.57 40.24 4.90
CA LEU A 63 55.26 40.83 5.13
C LEU A 63 54.11 39.83 4.84
N ALA A 64 54.22 39.01 3.79
CA ALA A 64 53.24 37.97 3.46
C ALA A 64 53.16 36.88 4.53
N LEU A 65 54.31 36.50 5.10
CA LEU A 65 54.40 35.58 6.24
C LEU A 65 53.83 36.23 7.51
N TRP A 66 54.16 37.50 7.79
CA TRP A 66 53.64 38.23 8.95
C TRP A 66 52.12 38.43 8.88
N LYS A 67 51.58 38.66 7.68
CA LYS A 67 50.14 38.71 7.39
C LYS A 67 49.49 37.34 7.21
N LYS A 68 50.22 36.24 7.45
CA LYS A 68 49.70 34.86 7.47
C LYS A 68 49.00 34.42 6.18
N VAL A 69 49.40 34.95 5.04
CA VAL A 69 48.84 34.58 3.73
C VAL A 69 48.88 33.06 3.47
N PRO A 70 50.00 32.34 3.68
CA PRO A 70 50.00 30.88 3.47
C PRO A 70 49.09 30.11 4.45
N ALA A 71 48.93 30.60 5.68
CA ALA A 71 48.03 29.99 6.64
C ALA A 71 46.54 30.18 6.26
N MET A 72 46.18 31.33 5.68
CA MET A 72 44.83 31.59 5.18
C MET A 72 44.47 30.67 4.01
N ILE A 73 45.42 30.42 3.10
CA ILE A 73 45.24 29.48 1.98
C ILE A 73 45.08 28.05 2.52
N GLY A 74 45.95 27.63 3.46
CA GLY A 74 45.82 26.33 4.12
C GLY A 74 44.46 26.13 4.79
N ALA A 75 44.01 27.13 5.56
CA ALA A 75 42.70 27.10 6.23
C ALA A 75 41.52 27.04 5.24
N ALA A 76 41.62 27.70 4.08
CA ALA A 76 40.59 27.64 3.05
C ALA A 76 40.52 26.25 2.39
N LEU A 77 41.66 25.60 2.15
CA LEU A 77 41.71 24.22 1.64
C LEU A 77 41.18 23.23 2.68
N ASP A 78 41.59 23.35 3.94
CA ASP A 78 41.09 22.51 5.03
C ASP A 78 39.57 22.64 5.20
N LYS A 79 39.04 23.86 5.07
CA LYS A 79 37.59 24.10 5.10
C LYS A 79 36.87 23.37 3.95
N GLN A 80 37.44 23.38 2.75
CA GLN A 80 36.86 22.64 1.62
C GLN A 80 36.93 21.12 1.85
N ILE A 81 38.06 20.60 2.34
CA ILE A 81 38.22 19.18 2.67
C ILE A 81 37.20 18.76 3.73
N SER A 82 37.03 19.57 4.78
CA SER A 82 36.04 19.31 5.83
C SER A 82 34.62 19.31 5.27
N GLY A 83 34.28 20.27 4.40
CA GLY A 83 32.95 20.34 3.78
C GLY A 83 32.68 19.14 2.86
N ILE A 84 33.67 18.69 2.09
CA ILE A 84 33.53 17.50 1.23
C ILE A 84 33.39 16.24 2.07
N LYS A 85 34.18 16.10 3.15
CA LYS A 85 34.04 14.97 4.08
C LYS A 85 32.66 14.93 4.70
N GLU A 86 32.16 16.07 5.20
CA GLU A 86 30.84 16.16 5.79
C GLU A 86 29.72 15.81 4.78
N GLN A 87 29.83 16.26 3.53
CA GLN A 87 28.89 15.89 2.47
C GLN A 87 28.96 14.39 2.13
N LEU A 88 30.16 13.80 2.11
CA LEU A 88 30.33 12.38 1.86
C LEU A 88 29.75 11.55 3.02
N ASP A 89 30.00 11.96 4.26
CA ASP A 89 29.46 11.33 5.45
C ASP A 89 27.92 11.39 5.45
N GLN A 90 27.34 12.57 5.16
CA GLN A 90 25.89 12.71 5.00
C GLN A 90 25.32 11.85 3.86
N ALA A 91 26.00 11.77 2.72
CA ALA A 91 25.57 10.93 1.60
C ALA A 91 25.64 9.44 1.93
N THR A 92 26.68 9.00 2.65
CA THR A 92 26.80 7.60 3.10
C THR A 92 25.76 7.27 4.17
N ALA A 93 25.50 8.18 5.11
CA ALA A 93 24.44 8.03 6.11
C ALA A 93 23.06 7.93 5.43
N LEU A 94 22.76 8.84 4.49
CA LEU A 94 21.50 8.82 3.74
C LEU A 94 21.33 7.53 2.93
N ARG A 95 22.42 7.01 2.36
CA ARG A 95 22.40 5.72 1.67
C ARG A 95 22.12 4.57 2.63
N ALA A 96 22.77 4.56 3.79
CA ALA A 96 22.55 3.54 4.81
C ALA A 96 21.10 3.58 5.34
N GLU A 97 20.53 4.76 5.54
CA GLU A 97 19.12 4.95 5.91
C GLU A 97 18.18 4.44 4.80
N ALA A 98 18.47 4.76 3.54
CA ALA A 98 17.67 4.27 2.41
C ALA A 98 17.74 2.74 2.27
N GLU A 99 18.91 2.15 2.45
CA GLU A 99 19.10 0.69 2.44
C GLU A 99 18.38 0.02 3.62
N ALA A 100 18.43 0.63 4.82
CA ALA A 100 17.71 0.16 6.01
C ALA A 100 16.19 0.21 5.81
N ILE A 101 15.67 1.34 5.29
CA ILE A 101 14.25 1.50 4.96
C ILE A 101 13.85 0.44 3.93
N LYS A 102 14.63 0.26 2.85
CA LYS A 102 14.33 -0.75 1.84
C LYS A 102 14.24 -2.16 2.45
N ALA A 103 15.20 -2.53 3.29
CA ALA A 103 15.19 -3.83 3.95
C ALA A 103 13.98 -4.00 4.89
N GLU A 104 13.61 -2.95 5.63
CA GLU A 104 12.44 -2.95 6.49
C GLU A 104 11.13 -3.13 5.68
N TYR A 105 10.99 -2.42 4.56
CA TYR A 105 9.82 -2.55 3.69
C TYR A 105 9.76 -3.91 2.99
N GLU A 106 10.88 -4.49 2.57
CA GLU A 106 10.92 -5.85 2.02
C GLU A 106 10.54 -6.89 3.08
N ALA A 107 11.03 -6.74 4.32
CA ALA A 107 10.65 -7.59 5.43
C ALA A 107 9.15 -7.46 5.76
N LYS A 108 8.63 -6.23 5.82
CA LYS A 108 7.20 -5.95 6.03
C LYS A 108 6.34 -6.52 4.90
N ALA A 109 6.77 -6.42 3.65
CA ALA A 109 6.05 -6.99 2.51
C ALA A 109 6.00 -8.52 2.56
N LYS A 110 7.11 -9.18 2.93
CA LYS A 110 7.14 -10.63 3.14
C LYS A 110 6.24 -11.05 4.30
N GLN A 111 6.31 -10.34 5.42
CA GLN A 111 5.45 -10.61 6.58
C GLN A 111 3.98 -10.45 6.21
N ALA A 112 3.61 -9.37 5.53
CA ALA A 112 2.23 -9.13 5.08
C ALA A 112 1.73 -10.22 4.12
N ALA A 113 2.60 -10.73 3.24
CA ALA A 113 2.26 -11.85 2.36
C ALA A 113 2.00 -13.14 3.16
N THR A 114 2.89 -13.47 4.12
CA THR A 114 2.71 -14.61 5.02
C THR A 114 1.45 -14.48 5.88
N ASP A 115 1.19 -13.30 6.44
CA ASP A 115 0.00 -13.03 7.24
C ASP A 115 -1.26 -13.17 6.38
N ALA A 116 -1.25 -12.67 5.14
CA ALA A 116 -2.37 -12.82 4.22
C ALA A 116 -2.63 -14.29 3.84
N GLU A 117 -1.58 -15.09 3.63
CA GLU A 117 -1.71 -16.53 3.39
C GLU A 117 -2.26 -17.25 4.63
N ALA A 118 -1.76 -16.92 5.82
CA ALA A 118 -2.26 -17.46 7.08
C ALA A 118 -3.73 -17.08 7.33
N MET A 119 -4.12 -15.83 7.05
CA MET A 119 -5.51 -15.37 7.14
C MET A 119 -6.42 -16.13 6.17
N LYS A 120 -5.98 -16.38 4.92
CA LYS A 120 -6.75 -17.17 3.96
C LYS A 120 -6.91 -18.61 4.42
N ALA A 121 -5.84 -19.25 4.88
CA ALA A 121 -5.89 -20.62 5.37
C ALA A 121 -6.84 -20.74 6.58
N ALA A 122 -6.75 -19.83 7.54
CA ALA A 122 -7.64 -19.77 8.70
C ALA A 122 -9.10 -19.54 8.28
N ALA A 123 -9.36 -18.63 7.35
CA ALA A 123 -10.71 -18.37 6.84
C ALA A 123 -11.30 -19.59 6.12
N GLU A 124 -10.49 -20.34 5.36
CA GLU A 124 -10.93 -21.57 4.71
C GLU A 124 -11.24 -22.68 5.73
N GLU A 125 -10.43 -22.81 6.78
CA GLU A 125 -10.68 -23.76 7.86
C GLU A 125 -11.97 -23.40 8.63
N GLU A 126 -12.12 -22.14 9.02
CA GLU A 126 -13.31 -21.64 9.70
C GLU A 126 -14.57 -21.80 8.84
N ALA A 127 -14.49 -21.51 7.54
CA ALA A 127 -15.60 -21.74 6.62
C ALA A 127 -15.99 -23.23 6.55
N LYS A 128 -15.02 -24.15 6.52
CA LYS A 128 -15.29 -25.60 6.55
C LYS A 128 -15.98 -26.01 7.85
N LEU A 129 -15.53 -25.48 8.99
CA LEU A 129 -16.13 -25.74 10.30
C LEU A 129 -17.57 -25.21 10.37
N ILE A 130 -17.81 -23.98 9.92
CA ILE A 130 -19.16 -23.38 9.86
C ILE A 130 -20.08 -24.23 8.99
N VAL A 131 -19.62 -24.66 7.81
CA VAL A 131 -20.43 -25.52 6.92
C VAL A 131 -20.71 -26.88 7.56
N ALA A 132 -19.73 -27.48 8.25
CA ALA A 132 -19.93 -28.74 8.97
C ALA A 132 -20.97 -28.58 10.09
N GLN A 133 -20.83 -27.55 10.93
CA GLN A 133 -21.77 -27.26 12.01
C GLN A 133 -23.17 -26.96 11.46
N ALA A 134 -23.28 -26.15 10.41
CA ALA A 134 -24.55 -25.81 9.79
C ALA A 134 -25.26 -27.06 9.21
N LYS A 135 -24.50 -28.01 8.67
CA LYS A 135 -25.05 -29.30 8.22
C LYS A 135 -25.57 -30.12 9.41
N GLU A 136 -24.79 -30.23 10.48
CA GLU A 136 -25.20 -30.95 11.68
C GLU A 136 -26.48 -30.34 12.29
N ASP A 137 -26.50 -29.02 12.45
CA ASP A 137 -27.65 -28.28 12.98
C ASP A 137 -28.88 -28.44 12.08
N ALA A 138 -28.70 -28.39 10.76
CA ALA A 138 -29.79 -28.62 9.80
C ALA A 138 -30.34 -30.05 9.91
N THR A 139 -29.48 -31.07 9.98
CA THR A 139 -29.90 -32.46 10.17
C THR A 139 -30.62 -32.64 11.51
N ALA A 140 -30.12 -32.04 12.59
CA ALA A 140 -30.77 -32.07 13.90
C ALA A 140 -32.14 -31.38 13.87
N LEU A 141 -32.26 -30.24 13.19
CA LEU A 141 -33.53 -29.52 13.04
C LEU A 141 -34.56 -30.34 12.24
N ILE A 142 -34.13 -30.96 11.14
CA ILE A 142 -34.98 -31.84 10.33
C ILE A 142 -35.45 -33.02 11.18
N GLY A 143 -34.55 -33.68 11.93
CA GLY A 143 -34.89 -34.79 12.81
C GLY A 143 -35.91 -34.39 13.89
N ARG A 144 -35.74 -33.22 14.51
CA ARG A 144 -36.71 -32.68 15.48
C ARG A 144 -38.08 -32.40 14.85
N ARG A 145 -38.10 -31.85 13.63
CA ARG A 145 -39.36 -31.59 12.91
C ARG A 145 -40.05 -32.88 12.48
N ALA A 146 -39.31 -33.87 12.02
CA ALA A 146 -39.84 -35.19 11.69
C ALA A 146 -40.49 -35.83 12.92
N LYS A 147 -39.78 -35.88 14.06
CA LYS A 147 -40.32 -36.41 15.31
C LYS A 147 -41.58 -35.66 15.77
N ALA A 148 -41.59 -34.33 15.70
CA ALA A 148 -42.77 -33.54 16.06
C ALA A 148 -43.96 -33.80 15.12
N ALA A 149 -43.71 -34.08 13.84
CA ALA A 149 -44.76 -34.47 12.90
C ALA A 149 -45.29 -35.87 13.18
N GLU A 150 -44.41 -36.83 13.47
CA GLU A 150 -44.78 -38.20 13.88
C GLU A 150 -45.62 -38.19 15.16
N GLU A 151 -45.23 -37.41 16.17
CA GLU A 151 -46.00 -37.26 17.42
C GLU A 151 -47.39 -36.66 17.16
N LYS A 152 -47.51 -35.69 16.24
CA LYS A 152 -48.80 -35.12 15.83
C LYS A 152 -49.67 -36.12 15.09
N ILE A 153 -49.09 -36.91 14.18
CA ILE A 153 -49.81 -37.97 13.45
C ILE A 153 -50.32 -39.00 14.46
N ALA A 154 -49.47 -39.49 15.35
CA ALA A 154 -49.85 -40.47 16.36
C ALA A 154 -50.93 -39.95 17.33
N ALA A 155 -50.91 -38.65 17.65
CA ALA A 155 -51.97 -38.02 18.44
C ALA A 155 -53.29 -37.93 17.65
N ALA A 156 -53.23 -37.53 16.38
CA ALA A 156 -54.40 -37.45 15.50
C ALA A 156 -55.02 -38.83 15.24
N GLU A 157 -54.21 -39.87 15.04
CA GLU A 157 -54.68 -41.25 14.90
C GLU A 157 -55.41 -41.73 16.15
N ARG A 158 -54.84 -41.49 17.34
CA ARG A 158 -55.50 -41.81 18.61
C ARG A 158 -56.84 -41.09 18.75
N ALA A 159 -56.90 -39.82 18.40
CA ALA A 159 -58.13 -39.03 18.42
C ALA A 159 -59.16 -39.55 17.41
N ALA A 160 -58.75 -39.90 16.19
CA ALA A 160 -59.63 -40.44 15.16
C ALA A 160 -60.21 -41.81 15.56
N ILE A 161 -59.39 -42.69 16.14
CA ILE A 161 -59.86 -43.98 16.66
C ILE A 161 -60.89 -43.77 17.78
N ALA A 162 -60.64 -42.82 18.69
CA ALA A 162 -61.59 -42.50 19.76
C ALA A 162 -62.92 -41.95 19.20
N ASP A 163 -62.88 -41.07 18.20
CA ASP A 163 -64.08 -40.52 17.54
C ASP A 163 -64.89 -41.60 16.82
N VAL A 164 -64.24 -42.51 16.09
CA VAL A 164 -64.91 -43.64 15.43
C VAL A 164 -65.57 -44.55 16.47
N ARG A 165 -64.89 -44.86 17.57
CA ARG A 165 -65.48 -45.66 18.66
C ARG A 165 -66.68 -44.97 19.31
N ALA A 166 -66.59 -43.67 19.55
CA ALA A 166 -67.70 -42.89 20.10
C ALA A 166 -68.92 -42.88 19.16
N LYS A 167 -68.69 -42.66 17.86
CA LYS A 167 -69.75 -42.72 16.83
C LYS A 167 -70.37 -44.12 16.74
N ALA A 168 -69.57 -45.17 16.75
CA ALA A 168 -70.06 -46.54 16.72
C ALA A 168 -70.88 -46.88 17.97
N ALA A 169 -70.42 -46.49 19.16
CA ALA A 169 -71.16 -46.68 20.41
C ALA A 169 -72.49 -45.91 20.41
N SER A 170 -72.48 -44.66 19.94
CA SER A 170 -73.70 -43.85 19.82
C SER A 170 -74.68 -44.45 18.80
N ALA A 171 -74.21 -44.94 17.66
CA ALA A 171 -75.05 -45.58 16.65
C ALA A 171 -75.64 -46.90 17.16
N ALA A 172 -74.83 -47.72 17.85
CA ALA A 172 -75.30 -48.95 18.48
C ALA A 172 -76.34 -48.68 19.57
N ALA A 173 -76.12 -47.67 20.42
CA ALA A 173 -77.08 -47.27 21.45
C ALA A 173 -78.40 -46.76 20.84
N ALA A 174 -78.32 -45.96 19.77
CA ALA A 174 -79.51 -45.49 19.05
C ALA A 174 -80.30 -46.64 18.40
N ALA A 175 -79.60 -47.58 17.75
CA ALA A 175 -80.22 -48.76 17.16
C ALA A 175 -80.86 -49.67 18.22
N ALA A 176 -80.17 -49.88 19.35
CA ALA A 176 -80.71 -50.63 20.49
C ALA A 176 -81.97 -49.94 21.06
N ALA A 177 -81.94 -48.63 21.27
CA ALA A 177 -83.10 -47.87 21.73
C ALA A 177 -84.29 -47.99 20.77
N GLN A 178 -84.05 -47.95 19.45
CA GLN A 178 -85.09 -48.09 18.44
C GLN A 178 -85.67 -49.52 18.39
N LEU A 179 -84.82 -50.54 18.53
CA LEU A 179 -85.24 -51.95 18.60
C LEU A 179 -86.08 -52.20 19.86
N ILE A 180 -85.62 -51.70 21.01
CA ILE A 180 -86.36 -51.73 22.27
C ILE A 180 -87.72 -51.06 22.08
N ALA A 181 -87.79 -49.84 21.54
CA ALA A 181 -89.05 -49.14 21.31
C ALA A 181 -90.02 -49.88 20.37
N THR A 182 -89.51 -50.67 19.41
CA THR A 182 -90.33 -51.43 18.46
C THR A 182 -90.83 -52.76 19.05
N HIS A 183 -90.05 -53.39 19.94
CA HIS A 183 -90.36 -54.69 20.52
C HIS A 183 -90.85 -54.61 21.98
N HIS A 184 -90.96 -53.42 22.57
CA HIS A 184 -91.52 -53.24 23.92
C HIS A 184 -93.04 -53.38 23.90
N ASP A 185 -93.55 -54.35 24.65
CA ASP A 185 -94.97 -54.45 25.00
C ASP A 185 -95.13 -54.46 26.53
N ALA A 186 -96.37 -54.27 27.01
CA ALA A 186 -96.68 -54.24 28.44
C ALA A 186 -96.38 -55.57 29.17
N LYS A 187 -96.18 -56.67 28.42
CA LYS A 187 -95.88 -57.99 28.97
C LYS A 187 -94.37 -58.15 29.24
N ALA A 188 -93.54 -57.57 28.38
CA ALA A 188 -92.10 -57.46 28.58
C ALA A 188 -91.77 -56.58 29.81
N ASP A 189 -92.47 -55.45 29.99
CA ASP A 189 -92.34 -54.58 31.17
C ASP A 189 -92.58 -55.34 32.49
N ALA A 190 -93.69 -56.07 32.58
CA ALA A 190 -94.05 -56.82 33.78
C ALA A 190 -92.98 -57.87 34.13
N THR A 191 -92.42 -58.54 33.12
CA THR A 191 -91.38 -59.57 33.32
C THR A 191 -90.07 -58.96 33.82
N LEU A 192 -89.65 -57.81 33.26
CA LEU A 192 -88.44 -57.10 33.69
C LEU A 192 -88.56 -56.52 35.10
N ILE A 193 -89.76 -56.07 35.49
CA ILE A 193 -90.04 -55.59 36.85
C ILE A 193 -89.96 -56.74 37.85
N ASP A 194 -90.60 -57.88 37.56
CA ASP A 194 -90.54 -59.06 38.43
C ASP A 194 -89.11 -59.60 38.58
N GLU A 195 -88.30 -59.59 37.50
CA GLU A 195 -86.90 -60.00 37.52
C GLU A 195 -86.01 -59.02 38.30
N SER A 196 -86.23 -57.71 38.14
CA SER A 196 -85.51 -56.67 38.92
C SER A 196 -85.83 -56.76 40.41
N ILE A 197 -87.09 -56.99 40.77
CA ILE A 197 -87.52 -57.21 42.16
C ILE A 197 -86.88 -58.48 42.73
N ASN A 198 -86.83 -59.57 41.96
CA ASN A 198 -86.17 -60.81 42.38
C ASN A 198 -84.64 -60.67 42.51
N SER A 199 -83.99 -59.81 41.74
CA SER A 199 -82.53 -59.59 41.84
C SER A 199 -82.11 -58.74 43.05
N LEU A 200 -83.07 -58.02 43.65
CA LEU A 200 -82.86 -57.14 44.80
C LEU A 200 -83.27 -57.80 46.14
N ASN A 201 -83.90 -58.97 46.09
CA ASN A 201 -84.33 -59.78 47.23
C ASN A 201 -83.41 -60.99 47.41
#